data_AF-A0A0A2A835-F1
#
_entry.id   AF-A0A0A2A835-F1
#
_cell.length_a   1.000
_cell.length_b   1.000
_cell.length_c   1.000
_cell.angle_alpha   90.00
_cell.angle_beta   90.00
_cell.angle_gamma   90.00
#
_symmetry.space_group_name_H-M   'P 1'
#
loop_
_entity.id
_entity.type
_entity.pdbx_description
1 polymer ?
#
loop_
_entity_poly.entity_id
_entity_poly.type
_entity_poly.pdbx_seq_one_letter_code
_entity_poly.pdbx_strand_id
1 'polypeptide(L)'
;MILQLKKNYSKFCLISILFFCIFKSESVFAFEEPIIRVLISKNNNIRIRSDKSIPLIIKGKNFSNKKIKGLTLENEKNRAILYFDKNKQKKYDLKSNQQFQVRSSDRRGIWVGQKRFSGKLNLFLIDSEIFVVNVLGIEKYLSSVVGSEMPTKWPIEALKAQAIASRTYALKQKGNILFDIDSTQRNQVYNGLESRTYKTTRAVRSTRSLVLTYKNKLINALFHSSSGGITENSQDVWKNKYPYLSSVKDFDKRSPKFKWQKKFTSKELKKLFPNIGGIKNIEILNITNTGRVKNVRLVGAYGSDQMSGVDLRKRLGLNSNLVRFKFIGDETNNKFPMKRNLIVFGQGSGHGVGMSQWGAKYMASKGQKAEKILKHFYRGIQIKPFRRDFL
;
A
#
# COMPACT_ATOMS: atom_id res chain seq x y z
N MET A 1 -81.65 -8.22 -45.36
CA MET A 1 -82.34 -9.51 -45.38
C MET A 1 -81.44 -10.53 -44.69
N ILE A 2 -81.82 -10.90 -43.46
CA ILE A 2 -81.69 -12.21 -42.78
C ILE A 2 -80.39 -13.02 -42.93
N LEU A 3 -79.75 -13.28 -41.78
CA LEU A 3 -79.11 -14.52 -41.25
C LEU A 3 -78.27 -15.41 -42.23
N GLN A 4 -77.20 -16.11 -41.87
CA GLN A 4 -77.02 -17.00 -40.71
C GLN A 4 -75.60 -17.62 -40.72
N LEU A 5 -75.12 -18.01 -39.53
CA LEU A 5 -73.91 -18.79 -39.30
C LEU A 5 -73.95 -20.19 -39.95
N LYS A 6 -72.79 -20.72 -40.36
CA LYS A 6 -72.44 -22.14 -40.13
C LYS A 6 -70.93 -22.36 -40.07
N LYS A 7 -70.50 -23.00 -38.97
CA LYS A 7 -69.18 -23.55 -38.69
C LYS A 7 -68.78 -24.60 -39.74
N ASN A 8 -67.48 -24.72 -40.02
CA ASN A 8 -66.86 -26.04 -40.12
C ASN A 8 -65.36 -26.01 -39.78
N TYR A 9 -64.95 -27.02 -39.03
CA TYR A 9 -63.65 -27.22 -38.42
C TYR A 9 -62.60 -27.68 -39.44
N SER A 10 -61.39 -27.15 -39.35
CA SER A 10 -60.19 -27.82 -39.84
C SER A 10 -59.07 -27.62 -38.82
N LYS A 11 -58.64 -28.74 -38.24
CA LYS A 11 -57.58 -28.88 -37.26
C LYS A 11 -56.23 -28.50 -37.89
N PHE A 12 -55.57 -27.48 -37.36
CA PHE A 12 -54.12 -27.35 -37.47
C PHE A 12 -53.55 -27.09 -36.07
N CYS A 13 -52.76 -28.04 -35.60
CA CYS A 13 -52.05 -28.00 -34.33
C CYS A 13 -51.03 -26.85 -34.35
N LEU A 14 -51.33 -25.75 -33.66
CA LEU A 14 -50.31 -24.80 -33.23
C LEU A 14 -49.64 -25.36 -31.96
N ILE A 15 -48.45 -25.94 -32.12
CA ILE A 15 -47.55 -26.20 -31.00
C ILE A 15 -47.00 -24.84 -30.57
N SER A 16 -47.59 -24.25 -29.53
CA SER A 16 -47.03 -23.08 -28.85
C SER A 16 -45.91 -23.56 -27.92
N ILE A 17 -44.67 -23.32 -28.33
CA ILE A 17 -43.51 -23.48 -27.45
C ILE A 17 -43.54 -22.31 -26.47
N LEU A 18 -44.11 -22.53 -25.28
CA LEU A 18 -43.97 -21.62 -24.15
C LEU A 18 -42.53 -21.70 -23.65
N PHE A 19 -41.67 -20.79 -24.13
CA PHE A 19 -40.35 -20.58 -23.55
C PHE A 19 -40.54 -19.94 -22.17
N PHE A 20 -40.65 -20.76 -21.12
CA PHE A 20 -40.53 -20.31 -19.74
C PHE A 20 -39.09 -19.85 -19.55
N CYS A 21 -38.84 -18.57 -19.77
CA CYS A 21 -37.65 -17.89 -19.27
C CYS A 21 -37.73 -17.91 -17.75
N ILE A 22 -37.21 -18.98 -17.14
CA ILE A 22 -36.87 -19.01 -15.72
C ILE A 22 -35.73 -17.99 -15.56
N PHE A 23 -36.10 -16.73 -15.34
CA PHE A 23 -35.19 -15.77 -14.75
C PHE A 23 -34.83 -16.34 -13.38
N LYS A 24 -33.67 -16.99 -13.28
CA LYS A 24 -32.97 -17.10 -12.00
C LYS A 24 -32.74 -15.66 -11.55
N SER A 25 -33.64 -15.17 -10.72
CA SER A 25 -33.42 -13.98 -9.91
C SER A 25 -32.32 -14.34 -8.92
N GLU A 26 -31.07 -14.36 -9.37
CA GLU A 26 -29.96 -14.12 -8.46
C GLU A 26 -30.21 -12.72 -7.91
N SER A 27 -30.70 -12.66 -6.68
CA SER A 27 -30.79 -11.42 -5.92
C SER A 27 -29.43 -10.75 -5.99
N VAL A 28 -29.32 -9.69 -6.81
CA VAL A 28 -28.13 -8.84 -6.86
C VAL A 28 -28.13 -8.06 -5.56
N PHE A 29 -27.60 -8.68 -4.51
CA PHE A 29 -27.26 -7.95 -3.30
C PHE A 29 -26.22 -6.91 -3.72
N ALA A 30 -26.64 -5.64 -3.78
CA ALA A 30 -25.73 -4.52 -3.90
C ALA A 30 -24.86 -4.52 -2.65
N PHE A 31 -23.71 -5.17 -2.75
CA PHE A 31 -22.81 -5.32 -1.63
C PHE A 31 -22.27 -3.95 -1.23
N GLU A 32 -22.48 -3.56 0.03
CA GLU A 32 -21.95 -2.31 0.56
C GLU A 32 -20.43 -2.25 0.36
N GLU A 33 -19.94 -1.13 -0.18
CA GLU A 33 -18.51 -0.90 -0.36
C GLU A 33 -17.78 -1.03 0.99
N PRO A 34 -16.76 -1.90 1.12
CA PRO A 34 -16.00 -2.01 2.35
C PRO A 34 -15.37 -0.68 2.77
N ILE A 35 -15.46 -0.37 4.06
CA ILE A 35 -14.80 0.78 4.66
C ILE A 35 -13.38 0.36 5.07
N ILE A 36 -12.42 1.26 4.89
CA ILE A 36 -11.05 1.11 5.38
C ILE A 36 -10.67 2.25 6.32
N ARG A 37 -9.91 1.91 7.37
CA ARG A 37 -9.38 2.81 8.40
C ARG A 37 -7.86 2.89 8.24
N VAL A 38 -7.36 4.06 7.85
CA VAL A 38 -5.95 4.25 7.48
C VAL A 38 -5.27 5.20 8.46
N LEU A 39 -4.20 4.77 9.13
CA LEU A 39 -3.38 5.67 9.94
C LEU A 39 -2.58 6.61 9.02
N ILE A 40 -2.91 7.91 9.05
CA ILE A 40 -2.28 8.93 8.19
C ILE A 40 -1.26 9.79 8.92
N SER A 41 -1.33 9.88 10.24
CA SER A 41 -0.38 10.63 11.05
C SER A 41 -0.36 10.08 12.47
N LYS A 42 0.83 9.98 13.04
CA LYS A 42 1.09 9.71 14.45
C LYS A 42 2.10 10.76 14.91
N ASN A 43 1.63 11.84 15.52
CA ASN A 43 2.44 13.02 15.85
C ASN A 43 1.93 13.70 17.12
N ASN A 44 2.76 14.55 17.71
CA ASN A 44 2.39 15.33 18.89
C ASN A 44 1.67 16.63 18.53
N ASN A 45 1.88 17.14 17.32
CA ASN A 45 1.25 18.37 16.83
C ASN A 45 0.60 18.10 15.46
N ILE A 46 -0.64 18.54 15.28
CA ILE A 46 -1.32 18.42 13.98
C ILE A 46 -2.35 19.54 13.76
N ARG A 47 -2.40 20.06 12.53
CA ARG A 47 -3.40 21.02 12.09
C ARG A 47 -4.39 20.39 11.12
N ILE A 48 -5.67 20.52 11.40
CA ILE A 48 -6.77 20.04 10.55
C ILE A 48 -7.67 21.21 10.21
N ARG A 49 -7.96 21.43 8.92
CA ARG A 49 -8.81 22.55 8.49
C ARG A 49 -9.74 22.19 7.36
N SER A 50 -10.84 22.92 7.28
CA SER A 50 -11.69 22.96 6.11
C SER A 50 -11.05 23.77 4.98
N ASP A 51 -11.55 23.56 3.77
CA ASP A 51 -11.46 24.57 2.74
C ASP A 51 -12.49 25.68 3.03
N LYS A 52 -12.09 26.95 2.88
CA LYS A 52 -12.69 28.14 3.54
C LYS A 52 -14.22 28.27 3.43
N SER A 53 -14.83 27.64 2.43
CA SER A 53 -16.27 27.74 2.14
C SER A 53 -17.18 26.76 2.89
N ILE A 54 -16.68 25.63 3.41
CA ILE A 54 -17.53 24.61 4.05
C ILE A 54 -16.93 24.18 5.39
N PRO A 55 -17.59 24.40 6.54
CA PRO A 55 -17.01 24.10 7.85
C PRO A 55 -16.80 22.59 8.06
N LEU A 56 -15.85 22.28 8.95
CA LEU A 56 -15.75 20.96 9.58
C LEU A 56 -16.82 20.80 10.65
N ILE A 57 -17.28 19.57 10.85
CA ILE A 57 -18.14 19.17 11.96
C ILE A 57 -17.33 18.24 12.85
N ILE A 58 -17.15 18.62 14.12
CA ILE A 58 -16.50 17.79 15.14
C ILE A 58 -17.55 17.15 16.05
N LYS A 59 -17.38 15.86 16.33
CA LYS A 59 -18.21 15.08 17.25
C LYS A 59 -17.32 14.27 18.21
N GLY A 60 -17.64 14.27 19.50
CA GLY A 60 -17.01 13.43 20.52
C GLY A 60 -17.64 13.69 21.89
N LYS A 61 -17.08 13.11 22.96
CA LYS A 61 -17.67 13.19 24.31
C LYS A 61 -17.96 14.63 24.76
N ASN A 62 -17.05 15.55 24.44
CA ASN A 62 -17.15 16.97 24.83
C ASN A 62 -17.67 17.87 23.69
N PHE A 63 -17.98 17.32 22.51
CA PHE A 63 -18.38 18.10 21.33
C PHE A 63 -19.60 17.46 20.66
N SER A 64 -20.75 18.13 20.70
CA SER A 64 -21.94 17.70 19.95
C SER A 64 -22.04 18.45 18.62
N ASN A 65 -21.61 17.82 17.53
CA ASN A 65 -21.71 18.33 16.14
C ASN A 65 -21.28 19.80 15.95
N LYS A 66 -20.24 20.25 16.66
CA LYS A 66 -19.79 21.64 16.61
C LYS A 66 -19.21 21.96 15.23
N LYS A 67 -19.63 23.08 14.62
CA LYS A 67 -19.10 23.56 13.34
C LYS A 67 -17.86 24.44 13.56
N ILE A 68 -16.74 24.12 12.90
CA ILE A 68 -15.46 24.82 13.04
C ILE A 68 -14.79 25.00 11.67
N LYS A 69 -13.98 26.04 11.49
CA LYS A 69 -13.17 26.21 10.26
C LYS A 69 -11.91 25.35 10.28
N GLY A 70 -11.35 25.11 11.46
CA GLY A 70 -10.21 24.25 11.65
C GLY A 70 -9.91 24.09 13.13
N LEU A 71 -8.99 23.17 13.39
CA LEU A 71 -8.47 22.86 14.70
C LEU A 71 -6.96 22.62 14.61
N THR A 72 -6.28 22.91 15.71
CA THR A 72 -4.89 22.52 15.94
C THR A 72 -4.82 21.73 17.22
N LEU A 73 -4.15 20.60 17.19
CA LEU A 73 -3.81 19.84 18.39
C LEU A 73 -2.31 19.98 18.61
N GLU A 74 -1.92 20.35 19.83
CA GLU A 74 -0.53 20.51 20.24
C GLU A 74 -0.32 19.82 21.59
N ASN A 75 0.86 19.27 21.80
CA ASN A 75 1.24 18.71 23.09
C ASN A 75 2.05 19.75 23.89
N GLU A 76 1.47 20.24 24.99
CA GLU A 76 2.09 21.18 25.92
C GLU A 76 2.31 20.49 27.26
N LYS A 77 3.57 20.38 27.71
CA LYS A 77 3.93 19.79 29.02
C LYS A 77 3.26 18.42 29.28
N ASN A 78 3.32 17.52 28.29
CA ASN A 78 2.68 16.20 28.27
C ASN A 78 1.14 16.19 28.26
N ARG A 79 0.48 17.33 28.05
CA ARG A 79 -0.97 17.44 27.86
C ARG A 79 -1.31 17.80 26.43
N ALA A 80 -2.24 17.08 25.83
CA ALA A 80 -2.72 17.45 24.50
C ALA A 80 -3.79 18.53 24.61
N ILE A 81 -3.52 19.67 23.98
CA ILE A 81 -4.40 20.82 23.94
C ILE A 81 -4.99 20.96 22.54
N LEU A 82 -6.30 21.11 22.48
CA LEU A 82 -7.05 21.36 21.26
C LEU A 82 -7.44 22.85 21.18
N TYR A 83 -7.09 23.45 20.05
CA TYR A 83 -7.38 24.82 19.66
C TYR A 83 -8.37 24.84 18.49
N PHE A 84 -9.37 25.73 18.52
CA PHE A 84 -10.23 25.98 17.35
C PHE A 84 -9.90 27.31 16.67
N ASP A 85 -9.77 27.29 15.33
CA ASP A 85 -9.31 28.45 14.54
C ASP A 85 -10.16 29.72 14.73
N LYS A 86 -11.48 29.60 14.97
CA LYS A 86 -12.36 30.76 15.21
C LYS A 86 -12.11 31.43 16.57
N ASN A 87 -11.64 30.66 17.55
CA ASN A 87 -11.52 31.08 18.94
C ASN A 87 -10.15 30.62 19.47
N LYS A 88 -9.04 31.13 18.92
CA LYS A 88 -7.68 30.78 19.40
C LYS A 88 -7.49 30.93 20.93
N GLN A 89 -8.44 31.59 21.62
CA GLN A 89 -8.53 31.73 23.07
C GLN A 89 -9.19 30.54 23.81
N LYS A 90 -10.04 29.72 23.19
CA LYS A 90 -10.68 28.56 23.85
C LYS A 90 -9.79 27.32 23.72
N LYS A 91 -9.07 27.00 24.79
CA LYS A 91 -8.28 25.79 24.95
C LYS A 91 -9.15 24.66 25.52
N TYR A 92 -9.03 23.47 24.93
CA TYR A 92 -9.65 22.26 25.47
C TYR A 92 -8.53 21.30 25.88
N ASP A 93 -8.41 21.04 27.18
CA ASP A 93 -7.49 20.04 27.73
C ASP A 93 -8.08 18.64 27.46
N LEU A 94 -7.36 17.85 26.66
CA LEU A 94 -7.79 16.52 26.27
C LEU A 94 -7.14 15.47 27.18
N LYS A 95 -7.97 14.67 27.85
CA LYS A 95 -7.51 13.53 28.64
C LYS A 95 -7.04 12.40 27.73
N SER A 96 -6.06 11.61 28.17
CA SER A 96 -5.65 10.38 27.49
C SER A 96 -6.86 9.46 27.23
N ASN A 97 -6.82 8.73 26.12
CA ASN A 97 -7.88 7.85 25.60
C ASN A 97 -9.15 8.56 25.11
N GLN A 98 -9.13 9.89 24.94
CA GLN A 98 -10.22 10.58 24.26
C GLN A 98 -10.20 10.33 22.76
N GLN A 99 -11.41 10.27 22.18
CA GLN A 99 -11.62 10.12 20.74
C GLN A 99 -12.58 11.16 20.18
N PHE A 100 -12.28 11.63 18.98
CA PHE A 100 -13.10 12.61 18.27
C PHE A 100 -13.21 12.24 16.79
N GLN A 101 -14.34 12.57 16.20
CA GLN A 101 -14.55 12.45 14.78
C GLN A 101 -14.66 13.83 14.14
N VAL A 102 -13.96 14.02 13.04
CA VAL A 102 -14.02 15.21 12.20
C VAL A 102 -14.55 14.78 10.83
N ARG A 103 -15.62 15.45 10.39
CA ARG A 103 -16.22 15.23 9.06
C ARG A 103 -16.44 16.56 8.36
N SER A 104 -16.57 16.53 7.04
CA SER A 104 -17.00 17.67 6.24
C SER A 104 -17.95 17.20 5.16
N SER A 105 -18.89 18.05 4.77
CA SER A 105 -19.71 17.85 3.56
C SER A 105 -18.95 18.26 2.29
N ASP A 106 -17.76 18.87 2.41
CA ASP A 106 -16.95 19.27 1.27
C ASP A 106 -16.35 18.07 0.54
N ARG A 107 -16.71 17.92 -0.74
CA ARG A 107 -16.17 16.87 -1.61
C ARG A 107 -14.69 17.06 -1.93
N ARG A 108 -14.14 18.27 -1.76
CA ARG A 108 -12.71 18.57 -1.89
C ARG A 108 -11.88 18.01 -0.75
N GLY A 109 -12.51 17.59 0.35
CA GLY A 109 -11.88 16.89 1.46
C GLY A 109 -11.43 17.77 2.63
N ILE A 110 -10.84 17.13 3.62
CA ILE A 110 -10.37 17.72 4.87
C ILE A 110 -8.85 17.87 4.79
N TRP A 111 -8.32 19.06 5.04
CA TRP A 111 -6.88 19.28 5.11
C TRP A 111 -6.33 18.73 6.42
N VAL A 112 -5.27 17.93 6.33
CA VAL A 112 -4.45 17.46 7.45
C VAL A 112 -3.01 17.81 7.11
N GLY A 113 -2.46 18.82 7.78
CA GLY A 113 -1.21 19.46 7.36
C GLY A 113 -1.31 20.00 5.93
N GLN A 114 -0.48 19.48 5.04
CA GLN A 114 -0.37 19.91 3.63
C GLN A 114 -1.18 19.05 2.64
N LYS A 115 -1.90 18.01 3.10
CA LYS A 115 -2.61 17.06 2.22
C LYS A 115 -4.09 17.06 2.53
N ARG A 116 -4.95 16.88 1.52
CA ARG A 116 -6.39 16.68 1.70
C ARG A 116 -6.76 15.20 1.73
N PHE A 117 -7.74 14.87 2.55
CA PHE A 117 -8.27 13.52 2.70
C PHE A 117 -9.79 13.50 2.49
N SER A 118 -10.30 12.44 1.86
CA SER A 118 -11.75 12.22 1.72
C SER A 118 -12.32 11.48 2.92
N GLY A 119 -13.64 11.37 2.99
CA GLY A 119 -14.31 10.66 4.08
C GLY A 119 -14.25 11.43 5.39
N LYS A 120 -14.08 10.72 6.50
CA LYS A 120 -14.00 11.28 7.85
C LYS A 120 -12.66 10.97 8.50
N LEU A 121 -12.32 11.70 9.55
CA LEU A 121 -11.15 11.46 10.37
C LEU A 121 -11.60 11.06 11.76
N ASN A 122 -11.08 9.96 12.27
CA ASN A 122 -11.12 9.62 13.68
C ASN A 122 -9.77 10.02 14.28
N LEU A 123 -9.80 10.77 15.37
CA LEU A 123 -8.63 11.17 16.12
C LEU A 123 -8.66 10.43 17.46
N PHE A 124 -7.55 9.80 17.81
CA PHE A 124 -7.34 9.14 19.09
C PHE A 124 -6.15 9.77 19.78
N LEU A 125 -6.30 10.07 21.06
CA LEU A 125 -5.20 10.52 21.91
C LEU A 125 -4.78 9.36 22.80
N ILE A 126 -3.55 8.87 22.62
CA ILE A 126 -3.00 7.73 23.37
C ILE A 126 -1.58 8.11 23.77
N ASP A 127 -1.28 8.04 25.08
CA ASP A 127 0.06 8.35 25.63
C ASP A 127 0.65 9.69 25.15
N SER A 128 -0.22 10.71 25.06
CA SER A 128 0.11 12.05 24.58
C SER A 128 0.53 12.13 23.10
N GLU A 129 0.33 11.07 22.32
CA GLU A 129 0.44 11.04 20.87
C GLU A 129 -0.94 11.10 20.21
N ILE A 130 -1.04 11.84 19.10
CA ILE A 130 -2.28 11.98 18.34
C ILE A 130 -2.23 11.07 17.13
N PHE A 131 -3.11 10.08 17.12
CA PHE A 131 -3.35 9.21 15.99
C PHE A 131 -4.47 9.79 15.14
N VAL A 132 -4.14 10.14 13.89
CA VAL A 132 -5.13 10.58 12.91
C VAL A 132 -5.40 9.42 11.97
N VAL A 133 -6.62 8.87 12.05
CA VAL A 133 -7.08 7.74 11.26
C VAL A 133 -8.12 8.22 10.26
N ASN A 134 -7.84 8.08 8.97
CA ASN A 134 -8.77 8.41 7.91
C ASN A 134 -9.69 7.21 7.61
N VAL A 135 -11.00 7.44 7.65
CA VAL A 135 -12.04 6.43 7.44
C VAL A 135 -12.84 6.76 6.18
N LEU A 136 -12.79 5.87 5.19
CA LEU A 136 -13.38 6.07 3.86
C LEU A 136 -13.69 4.73 3.17
N GLY A 137 -14.52 4.77 2.12
CA GLY A 137 -14.74 3.61 1.25
C GLY A 137 -13.48 3.22 0.48
N ILE A 138 -13.29 1.92 0.28
CA ILE A 138 -12.07 1.37 -0.30
C ILE A 138 -11.77 1.88 -1.71
N GLU A 139 -12.75 2.18 -2.54
CA GLU A 139 -12.54 2.66 -3.92
C GLU A 139 -11.97 4.09 -3.93
N LYS A 140 -12.40 4.93 -2.98
CA LYS A 140 -11.83 6.27 -2.79
C LYS A 140 -10.39 6.20 -2.28
N TYR A 141 -10.12 5.29 -1.34
CA TYR A 141 -8.77 5.02 -0.85
C TYR A 141 -7.83 4.58 -1.98
N LEU A 142 -8.24 3.60 -2.78
CA LEU A 142 -7.42 3.04 -3.86
C LEU A 142 -7.06 4.05 -4.94
N SER A 143 -7.95 5.01 -5.23
CA SER A 143 -7.67 6.04 -6.23
C SER A 143 -6.47 6.93 -5.85
N SER A 144 -6.20 7.06 -4.56
CA SER A 144 -5.01 7.73 -4.01
C SER A 144 -3.81 6.79 -3.94
N VAL A 145 -3.99 5.55 -3.46
CA VAL A 145 -2.91 4.57 -3.37
C VAL A 145 -2.27 4.32 -4.73
N VAL A 146 -3.07 4.08 -5.77
CA VAL A 146 -2.55 3.83 -7.12
C VAL A 146 -1.71 5.00 -7.63
N GLY A 147 -2.13 6.24 -7.37
CA GLY A 147 -1.37 7.43 -7.77
C GLY A 147 -0.19 7.77 -6.85
N SER A 148 -0.16 7.20 -5.64
CA SER A 148 0.96 7.32 -4.70
C SER A 148 2.04 6.27 -4.98
N GLU A 149 1.65 5.10 -5.47
CA GLU A 149 2.52 3.95 -5.73
C GLU A 149 3.10 3.94 -7.15
N MET A 150 2.30 4.35 -8.14
CA MET A 150 2.70 4.33 -9.55
C MET A 150 2.63 5.72 -10.19
N PRO A 151 3.60 6.08 -11.05
CA PRO A 151 3.49 7.29 -11.87
C PRO A 151 2.24 7.25 -12.76
N THR A 152 1.43 8.28 -12.67
CA THR A 152 0.11 8.35 -13.34
C THR A 152 0.19 8.30 -14.87
N LYS A 153 1.33 8.68 -15.45
CA LYS A 153 1.61 8.58 -16.89
C LYS A 153 1.74 7.13 -17.39
N TRP A 154 1.96 6.15 -16.51
CA TRP A 154 2.14 4.75 -16.91
C TRP A 154 0.91 4.14 -17.60
N PRO A 155 1.08 3.07 -18.40
CA PRO A 155 -0.04 2.44 -19.11
C PRO A 155 -1.19 2.06 -18.18
N ILE A 156 -2.43 2.23 -18.67
CA ILE A 156 -3.64 2.03 -17.85
C ILE A 156 -3.74 0.59 -17.30
N GLU A 157 -3.30 -0.41 -18.05
CA GLU A 157 -3.33 -1.81 -17.60
C GLU A 157 -2.39 -2.08 -16.42
N ALA A 158 -1.27 -1.36 -16.31
CA ALA A 158 -0.40 -1.43 -15.13
C ALA A 158 -1.08 -0.78 -13.91
N LEU A 159 -1.75 0.36 -14.09
CA LEU A 159 -2.52 1.01 -13.03
C LEU A 159 -3.71 0.16 -12.57
N LYS A 160 -4.38 -0.54 -13.50
CA LYS A 160 -5.44 -1.52 -13.19
C LYS A 160 -4.91 -2.71 -12.39
N ALA A 161 -3.75 -3.27 -12.77
CA ALA A 161 -3.10 -4.34 -12.03
C ALA A 161 -2.75 -3.88 -10.60
N GLN A 162 -2.18 -2.68 -10.45
CA GLN A 162 -1.94 -2.07 -9.13
C GLN A 162 -3.23 -1.86 -8.34
N ALA A 163 -4.33 -1.40 -8.95
CA ALA A 163 -5.60 -1.22 -8.26
C ALA A 163 -6.13 -2.55 -7.68
N ILE A 164 -6.11 -3.63 -8.46
CA ILE A 164 -6.58 -4.96 -8.04
C ILE A 164 -5.68 -5.53 -6.93
N ALA A 165 -4.35 -5.47 -7.10
CA ALA A 165 -3.39 -5.91 -6.09
C ALA A 165 -3.54 -5.09 -4.80
N SER A 166 -3.65 -3.76 -4.91
CA SER A 166 -3.81 -2.89 -3.75
C SER A 166 -5.12 -3.13 -3.01
N ARG A 167 -6.24 -3.33 -3.72
CA ARG A 167 -7.54 -3.68 -3.14
C ARG A 167 -7.46 -4.98 -2.33
N THR A 168 -6.87 -6.00 -2.95
CA THR A 168 -6.71 -7.32 -2.32
C THR A 168 -5.86 -7.22 -1.06
N TYR A 169 -4.71 -6.54 -1.13
CA TYR A 169 -3.83 -6.36 0.01
C TYR A 169 -4.52 -5.62 1.15
N ALA A 170 -5.21 -4.51 0.83
CA ALA A 170 -5.91 -3.69 1.82
C ALA A 170 -7.03 -4.46 2.52
N LEU A 171 -7.86 -5.19 1.77
CA LEU A 171 -8.93 -6.03 2.33
C LEU A 171 -8.38 -7.22 3.15
N LYS A 172 -7.18 -7.69 2.85
CA LYS A 172 -6.57 -8.80 3.61
C LYS A 172 -5.99 -8.36 4.95
N GLN A 173 -5.67 -7.08 5.13
CA GLN A 173 -5.10 -6.61 6.39
C GLN A 173 -6.13 -6.68 7.52
N LYS A 174 -5.70 -7.22 8.67
CA LYS A 174 -6.53 -7.31 9.88
C LYS A 174 -6.29 -6.15 10.86
N GLY A 175 -5.25 -5.33 10.61
CA GLY A 175 -4.89 -4.16 11.41
C GLY A 175 -4.93 -4.36 12.92
N ASN A 176 -5.42 -3.35 13.63
CA ASN A 176 -5.70 -3.37 15.06
C ASN A 176 -7.05 -2.71 15.34
N ILE A 177 -7.35 -2.48 16.62
CA ILE A 177 -8.62 -1.87 17.05
C ILE A 177 -8.81 -0.44 16.52
N LEU A 178 -7.75 0.31 16.27
CA LEU A 178 -7.79 1.72 15.84
C LEU A 178 -7.84 1.87 14.31
N PHE A 179 -7.03 1.09 13.58
CA PHE A 179 -6.88 1.20 12.13
C PHE A 179 -6.53 -0.14 11.48
N ASP A 180 -6.84 -0.27 10.19
CA ASP A 180 -6.63 -1.49 9.40
C ASP A 180 -5.22 -1.53 8.80
N ILE A 181 -4.69 -0.36 8.41
CA ILE A 181 -3.45 -0.20 7.65
C ILE A 181 -2.78 1.15 7.93
N ASP A 182 -1.46 1.25 7.78
CA ASP A 182 -0.74 2.55 7.78
C ASP A 182 -0.54 3.11 6.36
N SER A 183 -0.26 4.41 6.27
CA SER A 183 -0.09 5.16 5.01
C SER A 183 1.34 5.14 4.45
N THR A 184 2.23 4.31 5.01
CA THR A 184 3.66 4.29 4.70
C THR A 184 4.07 3.10 3.84
N GLN A 185 5.34 3.05 3.45
CA GLN A 185 5.93 1.92 2.71
C GLN A 185 5.94 0.59 3.48
N ARG A 186 5.61 0.60 4.79
CA ARG A 186 5.39 -0.65 5.55
C ARG A 186 4.15 -1.39 5.05
N ASN A 187 3.16 -0.64 4.58
CA ASN A 187 1.96 -1.15 3.97
C ASN A 187 1.81 -0.64 2.53
N GLN A 188 1.05 0.45 2.34
CA GLN A 188 0.83 1.08 1.04
C GLN A 188 0.92 2.59 1.20
N VAL A 189 1.60 3.25 0.27
CA VAL A 189 1.70 4.70 0.28
C VAL A 189 0.33 5.30 0.02
N TYR A 190 -0.17 6.10 0.98
CA TYR A 190 -1.46 6.79 0.87
C TYR A 190 -1.29 8.28 1.17
N ASN A 191 -1.24 9.10 0.11
CA ASN A 191 -1.01 10.54 0.19
C ASN A 191 -2.29 11.39 0.11
N GLY A 192 -3.46 10.77 0.24
CA GLY A 192 -4.74 11.46 0.15
C GLY A 192 -5.07 11.93 -1.28
N LEU A 193 -5.89 12.98 -1.37
CA LEU A 193 -6.49 13.44 -2.62
C LEU A 193 -5.48 14.03 -3.61
N GLU A 194 -4.31 14.48 -3.16
CA GLU A 194 -3.30 15.10 -4.03
C GLU A 194 -2.63 14.12 -4.99
N SER A 195 -2.62 12.83 -4.67
CA SER A 195 -2.08 11.79 -5.56
C SER A 195 -3.11 11.26 -6.56
N ARG A 196 -4.38 11.69 -6.47
CA ARG A 196 -5.43 11.21 -7.36
C ARG A 196 -5.40 11.97 -8.67
N THR A 197 -5.57 11.25 -9.77
CA THR A 197 -5.81 11.83 -11.10
C THR A 197 -7.05 11.20 -11.74
N TYR A 198 -7.51 11.77 -12.84
CA TYR A 198 -8.56 11.15 -13.65
C TYR A 198 -8.19 9.71 -14.05
N LYS A 199 -6.92 9.49 -14.44
CA LYS A 199 -6.45 8.18 -14.90
C LYS A 199 -6.38 7.14 -13.78
N THR A 200 -5.95 7.51 -12.57
CA THR A 200 -5.95 6.59 -11.42
C THR A 200 -7.38 6.26 -10.98
N THR A 201 -8.26 7.27 -10.96
CA THR A 201 -9.70 7.07 -10.68
C THR A 201 -10.35 6.16 -11.72
N ARG A 202 -10.04 6.34 -13.00
CA ARG A 202 -10.52 5.47 -14.09
C ARG A 202 -10.03 4.04 -13.94
N ALA A 203 -8.75 3.84 -13.58
CA ALA A 203 -8.18 2.51 -13.36
C ALA A 203 -8.93 1.77 -12.25
N VAL A 204 -9.13 2.42 -11.10
CA VAL A 204 -9.84 1.86 -9.95
C VAL A 204 -11.30 1.56 -10.27
N ARG A 205 -12.01 2.51 -10.89
CA ARG A 205 -13.42 2.33 -11.28
C ARG A 205 -13.61 1.18 -12.27
N SER A 206 -12.70 1.03 -13.23
CA SER A 206 -12.76 -0.05 -14.23
C SER A 206 -12.42 -1.44 -13.69
N THR A 207 -11.89 -1.52 -12.46
CA THR A 207 -11.58 -2.77 -11.76
C THR A 207 -12.32 -2.86 -10.43
N ARG A 208 -13.44 -2.13 -10.31
CA ARG A 208 -14.24 -2.06 -9.09
C ARG A 208 -14.56 -3.46 -8.60
N SER A 209 -14.42 -3.67 -7.29
CA SER A 209 -14.64 -4.96 -6.62
C SER A 209 -13.71 -6.10 -7.03
N LEU A 210 -12.89 -6.01 -8.08
CA LEU A 210 -12.00 -7.12 -8.46
C LEU A 210 -10.87 -7.28 -7.44
N VAL A 211 -10.71 -8.51 -6.97
CA VAL A 211 -9.68 -8.97 -6.02
C VAL A 211 -9.01 -10.25 -6.50
N LEU A 212 -7.83 -10.55 -5.94
CA LEU A 212 -7.06 -11.76 -6.20
C LEU A 212 -7.33 -12.80 -5.11
N THR A 213 -7.74 -13.99 -5.51
CA THR A 213 -7.96 -15.11 -4.59
C THR A 213 -7.11 -16.32 -4.97
N TYR A 214 -6.79 -17.14 -3.97
CA TYR A 214 -6.18 -18.45 -4.13
C TYR A 214 -6.92 -19.42 -3.22
N LYS A 215 -7.42 -20.53 -3.76
CA LYS A 215 -8.31 -21.46 -3.04
C LYS A 215 -9.48 -20.72 -2.33
N ASN A 216 -10.14 -19.83 -3.06
CA ASN A 216 -11.26 -18.98 -2.60
C ASN A 216 -10.99 -18.09 -1.37
N LYS A 217 -9.72 -17.87 -0.99
CA LYS A 217 -9.34 -16.88 0.03
C LYS A 217 -8.56 -15.73 -0.59
N LEU A 218 -8.71 -14.52 -0.06
CA LEU A 218 -7.90 -13.37 -0.47
C LEU A 218 -6.41 -13.70 -0.26
N ILE A 219 -5.60 -13.41 -1.29
CA ILE A 219 -4.14 -13.55 -1.17
C ILE A 219 -3.52 -12.34 -0.45
N ASN A 220 -2.32 -12.52 0.09
CA ASN A 220 -1.48 -11.38 0.44
C ASN A 220 -0.82 -10.83 -0.83
N ALA A 221 -1.46 -9.85 -1.50
CA ALA A 221 -1.05 -9.32 -2.80
C ALA A 221 0.13 -8.34 -2.69
N LEU A 222 1.30 -8.86 -2.31
CA LEU A 222 2.54 -8.08 -2.16
C LEU A 222 3.04 -7.55 -3.50
N PHE A 223 3.63 -6.36 -3.51
CA PHE A 223 4.22 -5.74 -4.69
C PHE A 223 5.42 -4.87 -4.32
N HIS A 224 6.29 -4.61 -5.29
CA HIS A 224 7.52 -3.84 -5.08
C HIS A 224 7.90 -3.07 -6.36
N SER A 225 8.89 -2.16 -6.29
CA SER A 225 9.22 -1.29 -7.41
C SER A 225 9.87 -2.05 -8.57
N SER A 226 10.99 -2.72 -8.31
CA SER A 226 11.81 -3.41 -9.31
C SER A 226 12.49 -4.60 -8.65
N SER A 227 12.45 -5.77 -9.27
CA SER A 227 13.02 -6.99 -8.68
C SER A 227 14.53 -7.10 -8.93
N GLY A 228 15.06 -6.50 -9.99
CA GLY A 228 16.42 -6.79 -10.48
C GLY A 228 16.45 -7.98 -11.44
N GLY A 229 15.36 -8.23 -12.17
CA GLY A 229 15.27 -9.24 -13.23
C GLY A 229 14.51 -10.53 -12.86
N ILE A 230 14.34 -10.82 -11.57
CA ILE A 230 13.58 -11.99 -11.09
C ILE A 230 12.98 -11.72 -9.71
N THR A 231 11.71 -12.08 -9.50
CA THR A 231 11.03 -11.94 -8.21
C THR A 231 11.50 -13.01 -7.22
N GLU A 232 11.26 -12.79 -5.94
CA GLU A 232 11.66 -13.69 -4.85
C GLU A 232 10.48 -14.58 -4.39
N ASN A 233 10.79 -15.77 -3.87
CA ASN A 233 9.78 -16.57 -3.18
C ASN A 233 9.44 -15.97 -1.82
N SER A 234 8.20 -16.13 -1.35
CA SER A 234 7.82 -15.57 -0.05
C SER A 234 8.62 -16.15 1.13
N GLN A 235 8.93 -17.45 1.11
CA GLN A 235 9.64 -18.13 2.19
C GLN A 235 11.12 -17.70 2.32
N ASP A 236 11.66 -17.08 1.29
CA ASP A 236 13.04 -16.59 1.26
C ASP A 236 13.17 -15.18 1.86
N VAL A 237 12.03 -14.48 2.03
CA VAL A 237 11.95 -13.16 2.67
C VAL A 237 11.25 -13.21 4.03
N TRP A 238 10.24 -14.08 4.18
CA TRP A 238 9.45 -14.29 5.39
C TRP A 238 9.37 -15.78 5.73
N LYS A 239 8.99 -16.14 6.96
CA LYS A 239 8.92 -17.57 7.37
C LYS A 239 7.86 -18.38 6.61
N ASN A 240 6.79 -17.75 6.14
CA ASN A 240 5.65 -18.44 5.56
C ASN A 240 5.79 -18.64 4.04
N LYS A 241 5.55 -19.87 3.59
CA LYS A 241 5.47 -20.23 2.17
C LYS A 241 4.06 -19.98 1.64
N TYR A 242 3.95 -19.16 0.59
CA TYR A 242 2.70 -18.91 -0.11
C TYR A 242 2.86 -19.34 -1.58
N PRO A 243 2.16 -20.38 -2.07
CA PRO A 243 2.34 -20.89 -3.43
C PRO A 243 2.16 -19.83 -4.53
N TYR A 244 1.24 -18.90 -4.33
CA TYR A 244 0.97 -17.81 -5.26
C TYR A 244 2.07 -16.72 -5.25
N LEU A 245 2.97 -16.69 -4.27
CA LEU A 245 4.14 -15.79 -4.21
C LEU A 245 5.43 -16.56 -4.49
N SER A 246 5.51 -17.12 -5.69
CA SER A 246 6.69 -17.83 -6.19
C SER A 246 7.53 -16.92 -7.09
N SER A 247 8.82 -17.21 -7.17
CA SER A 247 9.76 -16.54 -8.06
C SER A 247 9.36 -16.71 -9.54
N VAL A 248 9.34 -15.60 -10.27
CA VAL A 248 9.08 -15.48 -11.71
C VAL A 248 10.04 -14.47 -12.34
N LYS A 249 10.32 -14.65 -13.63
CA LYS A 249 11.10 -13.68 -14.42
C LYS A 249 10.42 -12.31 -14.41
N ASP A 250 11.21 -11.25 -14.29
CA ASP A 250 10.73 -9.86 -14.33
C ASP A 250 11.21 -9.14 -15.60
N PHE A 251 10.51 -8.06 -15.94
CA PHE A 251 10.74 -7.24 -17.14
C PHE A 251 11.09 -5.79 -16.77
N ASP A 252 11.84 -5.61 -15.69
CA ASP A 252 12.14 -4.32 -15.07
C ASP A 252 13.49 -3.71 -15.49
N LYS A 253 14.15 -4.26 -16.53
CA LYS A 253 15.47 -3.82 -17.03
C LYS A 253 15.56 -2.32 -17.34
N ARG A 254 14.43 -1.67 -17.70
CA ARG A 254 14.34 -0.23 -17.99
C ARG A 254 14.07 0.63 -16.75
N SER A 255 14.04 0.03 -15.56
CA SER A 255 13.90 0.77 -14.32
C SER A 255 15.18 1.54 -14.01
N PRO A 256 15.10 2.84 -13.64
CA PRO A 256 16.26 3.57 -13.15
C PRO A 256 16.80 2.98 -11.83
N LYS A 257 16.01 2.14 -11.15
CA LYS A 257 16.40 1.41 -9.95
C LYS A 257 16.89 -0.01 -10.23
N PHE A 258 17.03 -0.39 -11.51
CA PHE A 258 17.45 -1.74 -11.89
C PHE A 258 18.88 -2.05 -11.43
N LYS A 259 19.80 -1.08 -11.55
CA LYS A 259 21.16 -1.12 -11.02
C LYS A 259 21.43 0.18 -10.26
N TRP A 260 22.12 0.08 -9.13
CA TRP A 260 22.50 1.23 -8.31
C TRP A 260 23.77 0.93 -7.53
N GLN A 261 24.42 1.98 -7.04
CA GLN A 261 25.52 1.86 -6.09
C GLN A 261 25.33 2.82 -4.92
N LYS A 262 25.81 2.44 -3.73
CA LYS A 262 25.82 3.29 -2.54
C LYS A 262 27.18 3.18 -1.85
N LYS A 263 27.79 4.33 -1.54
CA LYS A 263 29.08 4.40 -0.85
C LYS A 263 28.85 4.66 0.63
N PHE A 264 29.67 4.08 1.48
CA PHE A 264 29.73 4.32 2.91
C PHE A 264 31.17 4.58 3.33
N THR A 265 31.35 5.65 4.09
CA THR A 265 32.61 5.98 4.75
C THR A 265 32.82 5.10 5.97
N SER A 266 34.07 4.93 6.38
CA SER A 266 34.40 4.25 7.63
C SER A 266 33.69 4.84 8.87
N LYS A 267 33.50 6.18 8.90
CA LYS A 267 32.76 6.88 9.98
C LYS A 267 31.28 6.51 10.00
N GLU A 268 30.62 6.47 8.83
CA GLU A 268 29.22 6.04 8.73
C GLU A 268 29.07 4.57 9.15
N LEU A 269 29.97 3.70 8.74
CA LEU A 269 29.94 2.28 9.13
C LEU A 269 30.13 2.11 10.65
N LYS A 270 31.02 2.87 11.29
CA LYS A 270 31.15 2.89 12.74
C LYS A 270 29.88 3.37 13.44
N LYS A 271 29.24 4.43 12.93
CA LYS A 271 27.97 4.94 13.48
C LYS A 271 26.84 3.92 13.32
N LEU A 272 26.78 3.25 12.17
CA LEU A 272 25.75 2.25 11.91
C LEU A 272 26.01 0.97 12.71
N PHE A 273 27.26 0.55 12.90
CA PHE A 273 27.69 -0.70 13.56
C PHE A 273 28.65 -0.45 14.74
N PRO A 274 28.21 0.24 15.81
CA PRO A 274 29.10 0.63 16.91
C PRO A 274 29.64 -0.59 17.68
N ASN A 275 28.80 -1.61 17.92
CA ASN A 275 29.15 -2.78 18.74
C ASN A 275 30.33 -3.59 18.20
N ILE A 276 30.53 -3.59 16.88
CA ILE A 276 31.67 -4.27 16.23
C ILE A 276 32.76 -3.28 15.79
N GLY A 277 32.62 -1.98 16.07
CA GLY A 277 33.62 -0.97 15.70
C GLY A 277 33.65 -0.65 14.20
N GLY A 278 32.49 -0.73 13.53
CA GLY A 278 32.35 -0.58 12.07
C GLY A 278 32.48 -1.89 11.31
N ILE A 279 32.59 -1.83 9.98
CA ILE A 279 32.69 -3.02 9.11
C ILE A 279 34.03 -2.99 8.38
N LYS A 280 34.86 -4.03 8.60
CA LYS A 280 36.13 -4.27 7.91
C LYS A 280 36.01 -5.33 6.81
N ASN A 281 35.13 -6.32 7.01
CA ASN A 281 34.84 -7.37 6.04
C ASN A 281 33.35 -7.76 6.10
N ILE A 282 32.83 -8.28 4.98
CA ILE A 282 31.46 -8.82 4.88
C ILE A 282 31.56 -10.21 4.24
N GLU A 283 31.18 -11.23 4.99
CA GLU A 283 31.07 -12.61 4.52
C GLU A 283 29.59 -12.88 4.20
N ILE A 284 29.29 -13.17 2.92
CA ILE A 284 27.96 -13.65 2.54
C ILE A 284 27.90 -15.14 2.88
N LEU A 285 27.10 -15.47 3.90
CA LEU A 285 26.97 -16.85 4.36
C LEU A 285 26.11 -17.66 3.40
N ASN A 286 24.96 -17.09 2.99
CA ASN A 286 24.02 -17.76 2.09
C ASN A 286 23.28 -16.73 1.22
N ILE A 287 22.90 -17.18 0.03
CA ILE A 287 22.02 -16.46 -0.90
C ILE A 287 20.73 -17.25 -1.14
N THR A 288 19.70 -16.57 -1.60
CA THR A 288 18.48 -17.20 -2.12
C THR A 288 18.75 -17.80 -3.51
N ASN A 289 17.86 -18.67 -4.00
CA ASN A 289 17.96 -19.23 -5.36
C ASN A 289 17.88 -18.15 -6.45
N THR A 290 17.47 -16.93 -6.11
CA THR A 290 17.41 -15.79 -7.02
C THR A 290 18.57 -14.82 -6.85
N GLY A 291 19.55 -15.16 -6.00
CA GLY A 291 20.80 -14.43 -5.80
C GLY A 291 20.76 -13.33 -4.74
N ARG A 292 19.65 -13.15 -4.01
CA ARG A 292 19.58 -12.16 -2.93
C ARG A 292 20.35 -12.66 -1.71
N VAL A 293 21.02 -11.75 -1.02
CA VAL A 293 21.71 -12.04 0.24
C VAL A 293 20.67 -12.43 1.29
N LYS A 294 20.82 -13.65 1.84
CA LYS A 294 19.94 -14.19 2.88
C LYS A 294 20.50 -13.93 4.27
N ASN A 295 21.77 -14.28 4.49
CA ASN A 295 22.49 -14.06 5.75
C ASN A 295 23.91 -13.57 5.47
N VAL A 296 24.41 -12.70 6.37
CA VAL A 296 25.79 -12.20 6.33
C VAL A 296 26.43 -12.29 7.71
N ARG A 297 27.74 -12.47 7.72
CA ARG A 297 28.59 -12.17 8.87
C ARG A 297 29.37 -10.89 8.58
N LEU A 298 29.26 -9.94 9.50
CA LEU A 298 29.94 -8.64 9.45
C LEU A 298 31.11 -8.70 10.43
N VAL A 299 32.32 -8.50 9.94
CA VAL A 299 33.52 -8.50 10.78
C VAL A 299 34.00 -7.06 10.96
N GLY A 300 34.11 -6.62 12.21
CA GLY A 300 34.53 -5.29 12.58
C GLY A 300 35.87 -5.27 13.32
N ALA A 301 36.18 -4.14 13.97
CA ALA A 301 37.39 -4.00 14.78
C ALA A 301 37.30 -4.70 16.13
N TYR A 302 36.10 -4.78 16.71
CA TYR A 302 35.87 -5.24 18.09
C TYR A 302 35.20 -6.62 18.17
N GLY A 303 34.93 -7.25 17.02
CA GLY A 303 34.25 -8.53 16.96
C GLY A 303 33.52 -8.72 15.64
N SER A 304 32.55 -9.65 15.64
CA SER A 304 31.69 -9.92 14.50
C SER A 304 30.21 -9.95 14.91
N ASP A 305 29.34 -9.72 13.94
CA ASP A 305 27.89 -9.79 14.10
C ASP A 305 27.30 -10.55 12.91
N GLN A 306 26.19 -11.27 13.12
CA GLN A 306 25.50 -12.02 12.08
C GLN A 306 24.06 -11.55 11.98
N MET A 307 23.60 -11.26 10.75
CA MET A 307 22.23 -10.82 10.53
C MET A 307 21.69 -11.24 9.16
N SER A 308 20.37 -11.12 9.01
CA SER A 308 19.73 -11.35 7.72
C SER A 308 20.09 -10.25 6.71
N GLY A 309 20.05 -10.58 5.42
CA GLY A 309 20.22 -9.58 4.36
C GLY A 309 19.11 -8.52 4.35
N VAL A 310 17.93 -8.85 4.88
CA VAL A 310 16.82 -7.90 5.05
C VAL A 310 17.15 -6.86 6.13
N ASP A 311 17.74 -7.29 7.24
CA ASP A 311 18.12 -6.38 8.33
C ASP A 311 19.33 -5.54 7.94
N LEU A 312 20.30 -6.13 7.25
CA LEU A 312 21.41 -5.39 6.66
C LEU A 312 20.91 -4.31 5.70
N ARG A 313 19.97 -4.65 4.80
CA ARG A 313 19.36 -3.69 3.87
C ARG A 313 18.71 -2.53 4.61
N LYS A 314 17.94 -2.80 5.68
CA LYS A 314 17.29 -1.76 6.48
C LYS A 314 18.33 -0.87 7.18
N ARG A 315 19.32 -1.48 7.85
CA ARG A 315 20.35 -0.77 8.62
C ARG A 315 21.25 0.11 7.74
N LEU A 316 21.60 -0.36 6.56
CA LEU A 316 22.37 0.41 5.57
C LEU A 316 21.49 1.35 4.70
N GLY A 317 20.16 1.25 4.78
CA GLY A 317 19.25 2.00 3.91
C GLY A 317 19.47 1.70 2.43
N LEU A 318 19.54 0.41 2.07
CA LEU A 318 19.73 -0.09 0.71
C LEU A 318 18.38 -0.28 0.00
N ASN A 319 18.37 -0.13 -1.32
CA ASN A 319 17.14 -0.28 -2.12
C ASN A 319 16.64 -1.73 -2.14
N SER A 320 17.54 -2.71 -2.08
CA SER A 320 17.27 -4.16 -2.06
C SER A 320 18.39 -4.90 -1.31
N ASN A 321 18.23 -6.22 -1.12
CA ASN A 321 19.26 -7.14 -0.66
C ASN A 321 19.86 -7.99 -1.82
N LEU A 322 19.59 -7.62 -3.08
CA LEU A 322 20.30 -8.18 -4.24
C LEU A 322 21.56 -7.35 -4.47
N VAL A 323 22.62 -7.65 -3.71
CA VAL A 323 23.79 -6.77 -3.57
C VAL A 323 25.11 -7.51 -3.62
N ARG A 324 26.17 -6.78 -4.00
CA ARG A 324 27.57 -7.16 -3.92
C ARG A 324 28.35 -6.05 -3.21
N PHE A 325 29.39 -6.42 -2.49
CA PHE A 325 30.19 -5.53 -1.65
C PHE A 325 31.61 -5.41 -2.20
N LYS A 326 32.16 -4.20 -2.23
CA LYS A 326 33.57 -3.94 -2.56
C LYS A 326 34.13 -2.94 -1.55
N PHE A 327 35.19 -3.35 -0.84
CA PHE A 327 35.97 -2.43 -0.03
C PHE A 327 37.00 -1.70 -0.88
N ILE A 328 37.21 -0.43 -0.59
CA ILE A 328 38.22 0.43 -1.22
C ILE A 328 39.02 1.07 -0.10
N GLY A 329 40.34 0.94 -0.14
CA GLY A 329 41.23 1.65 0.79
C GLY A 329 41.49 3.07 0.31
N ASP A 330 41.66 4.00 1.24
CA ASP A 330 42.37 5.24 0.95
C ASP A 330 43.88 4.92 0.98
N GLU A 331 44.58 5.06 -0.14
CA GLU A 331 46.04 4.83 -0.29
C GLU A 331 46.89 5.92 0.40
N THR A 332 46.42 6.51 1.49
CA THR A 332 47.19 7.55 2.19
C THR A 332 48.15 6.91 3.18
N ASN A 333 49.40 6.69 2.72
CA ASN A 333 50.63 6.45 3.47
C ASN A 333 50.58 5.43 4.63
N ASN A 334 51.27 4.31 4.38
CA ASN A 334 51.73 3.16 5.19
C ASN A 334 52.02 3.30 6.72
N LYS A 335 51.38 4.18 7.50
CA LYS A 335 51.62 4.31 8.96
C LYS A 335 50.38 4.26 9.86
N PHE A 336 49.16 4.20 9.32
CA PHE A 336 47.93 4.10 10.12
C PHE A 336 46.95 3.06 9.57
N PRO A 337 46.13 2.39 10.41
CA PRO A 337 45.23 1.33 9.97
C PRO A 337 44.30 1.82 8.86
N MET A 338 44.33 1.14 7.71
CA MET A 338 43.56 1.47 6.50
C MET A 338 42.11 1.84 6.83
N LYS A 339 41.73 3.09 6.54
CA LYS A 339 40.33 3.45 6.40
C LYS A 339 39.82 2.76 5.14
N ARG A 340 38.95 1.76 5.33
CA ARG A 340 38.27 1.07 4.23
C ARG A 340 36.87 1.66 4.06
N ASN A 341 36.63 2.27 2.91
CA ASN A 341 35.31 2.69 2.48
C ASN A 341 34.61 1.49 1.82
N LEU A 342 33.29 1.41 1.94
CA LEU A 342 32.48 0.35 1.35
C LEU A 342 31.68 0.89 0.17
N ILE A 343 31.79 0.25 -0.99
CA ILE A 343 30.83 0.40 -2.08
C ILE A 343 29.92 -0.82 -2.11
N VAL A 344 28.62 -0.56 -2.05
CA VAL A 344 27.57 -1.55 -2.25
C VAL A 344 27.00 -1.37 -3.65
N PHE A 345 27.15 -2.38 -4.50
CA PHE A 345 26.48 -2.47 -5.79
C PHE A 345 25.21 -3.28 -5.62
N GLY A 346 24.07 -2.78 -6.09
CA GLY A 346 22.82 -3.50 -5.96
C GLY A 346 21.94 -3.44 -7.18
N GLN A 347 20.95 -4.32 -7.19
CA GLN A 347 19.96 -4.43 -8.25
C GLN A 347 18.53 -4.44 -7.70
N GLY A 348 17.61 -3.83 -8.43
CA GLY A 348 16.22 -3.71 -8.02
C GLY A 348 15.98 -2.79 -6.81
N SER A 349 14.71 -2.62 -6.46
CA SER A 349 14.24 -1.81 -5.35
C SER A 349 12.96 -2.39 -4.76
N GLY A 350 13.00 -2.72 -3.46
CA GLY A 350 11.92 -3.36 -2.71
C GLY A 350 12.28 -4.77 -2.27
N HIS A 351 11.31 -5.48 -1.72
CA HIS A 351 11.51 -6.83 -1.17
C HIS A 351 11.55 -7.94 -2.23
N GLY A 352 11.22 -7.64 -3.50
CA GLY A 352 11.33 -8.60 -4.60
C GLY A 352 10.18 -9.60 -4.73
N VAL A 353 9.27 -9.70 -3.76
CA VAL A 353 8.16 -10.68 -3.75
C VAL A 353 6.90 -10.13 -4.42
N GLY A 354 6.17 -10.99 -5.14
CA GLY A 354 4.91 -10.65 -5.80
C GLY A 354 5.11 -9.74 -7.02
N MET A 355 4.18 -8.80 -7.24
CA MET A 355 4.18 -8.00 -8.47
C MET A 355 5.28 -6.92 -8.48
N SER A 356 6.08 -6.92 -9.55
CA SER A 356 7.01 -5.82 -9.86
C SER A 356 6.26 -4.71 -10.60
N GLN A 357 6.31 -3.49 -10.07
CA GLN A 357 5.66 -2.32 -10.67
C GLN A 357 6.25 -1.99 -12.05
N TRP A 358 7.58 -2.01 -12.18
CA TRP A 358 8.26 -1.79 -13.46
C TRP A 358 8.03 -2.94 -14.44
N GLY A 359 7.95 -4.19 -13.95
CA GLY A 359 7.56 -5.33 -14.77
C GLY A 359 6.14 -5.22 -15.31
N ALA A 360 5.18 -4.83 -14.45
CA ALA A 360 3.80 -4.57 -14.84
C ALA A 360 3.71 -3.45 -15.89
N LYS A 361 4.45 -2.35 -15.71
CA LYS A 361 4.57 -1.28 -16.71
C LYS A 361 5.04 -1.80 -18.06
N TYR A 362 6.11 -2.61 -18.07
CA TYR A 362 6.64 -3.18 -19.31
C TYR A 362 5.63 -4.07 -20.01
N MET A 363 5.03 -5.03 -19.29
CA MET A 363 4.02 -5.93 -19.84
C MET A 363 2.83 -5.15 -20.41
N ALA A 364 2.35 -4.14 -19.69
CA ALA A 364 1.29 -3.27 -20.17
C ALA A 364 1.68 -2.47 -21.42
N SER A 365 2.94 -2.00 -21.51
CA SER A 365 3.45 -1.34 -22.72
C SER A 365 3.57 -2.28 -23.93
N LYS A 366 3.56 -3.60 -23.70
CA LYS A 366 3.49 -4.65 -24.72
C LYS A 366 2.06 -5.15 -24.96
N GLY A 367 1.06 -4.37 -24.57
CA GLY A 367 -0.36 -4.68 -24.81
C GLY A 367 -0.98 -5.69 -23.86
N GLN A 368 -0.24 -6.21 -22.87
CA GLN A 368 -0.79 -7.18 -21.92
C GLN A 368 -1.82 -6.52 -21.00
N LYS A 369 -2.98 -7.18 -20.83
CA LYS A 369 -4.05 -6.73 -19.93
C LYS A 369 -3.68 -6.99 -18.46
N ALA A 370 -4.31 -6.23 -17.56
CA ALA A 370 -4.09 -6.35 -16.12
C ALA A 370 -4.19 -7.79 -15.60
N GLU A 371 -5.15 -8.58 -16.11
CA GLU A 371 -5.30 -9.98 -15.74
C GLU A 371 -4.04 -10.82 -16.02
N LYS A 372 -3.46 -10.69 -17.23
CA LYS A 372 -2.26 -11.44 -17.60
C LYS A 372 -1.03 -10.98 -16.83
N ILE A 373 -0.95 -9.69 -16.52
CA ILE A 373 0.09 -9.14 -15.62
C ILE A 373 -0.02 -9.78 -14.24
N LEU A 374 -1.21 -9.81 -13.66
CA LEU A 374 -1.45 -10.35 -12.32
C LEU A 374 -1.20 -11.86 -12.27
N LYS A 375 -1.68 -12.63 -13.25
CA LYS A 375 -1.44 -14.08 -13.34
C LYS A 375 0.04 -14.44 -13.55
N HIS A 376 0.82 -13.55 -14.16
CA HIS A 376 2.27 -13.72 -14.27
C HIS A 376 2.96 -13.62 -12.90
N PHE A 377 2.64 -12.58 -12.12
CA PHE A 377 3.29 -12.33 -10.83
C PHE A 377 2.72 -13.12 -9.65
N TYR A 378 1.46 -13.56 -9.74
CA TYR A 378 0.79 -14.33 -8.71
C TYR A 378 0.30 -15.67 -9.28
N ARG A 379 0.98 -16.77 -8.95
CA ARG A 379 0.71 -18.07 -9.57
C ARG A 379 -0.58 -18.71 -9.06
N GLY A 380 -1.37 -19.27 -9.98
CA GLY A 380 -2.59 -20.03 -9.65
C GLY A 380 -3.73 -19.22 -9.05
N ILE A 381 -3.67 -17.89 -9.14
CA ILE A 381 -4.73 -17.02 -8.62
C ILE A 381 -5.96 -17.00 -9.53
N GLN A 382 -7.07 -16.60 -8.94
CA GLN A 382 -8.29 -16.21 -9.64
C GLN A 382 -8.55 -14.72 -9.41
N ILE A 383 -9.12 -14.06 -10.41
CA ILE A 383 -9.59 -12.68 -10.29
C ILE A 383 -11.11 -12.71 -10.25
N LYS A 384 -11.69 -12.28 -9.13
CA LYS A 384 -13.15 -12.36 -8.90
C LYS A 384 -13.65 -11.07 -8.24
N PRO A 385 -14.93 -10.71 -8.38
CA PRO A 385 -15.55 -9.70 -7.54
C PRO A 385 -15.43 -10.09 -6.05
N PHE A 386 -15.11 -9.13 -5.20
CA PHE A 386 -14.94 -9.32 -3.76
C PHE A 386 -16.24 -9.82 -3.13
N ARG A 387 -16.09 -10.82 -2.26
CA ARG A 387 -17.14 -11.31 -1.38
C ARG A 387 -16.56 -11.45 0.04
N ARG A 388 -17.40 -11.21 1.05
CA ARG A 388 -17.01 -11.22 2.48
C ARG A 388 -16.47 -12.59 2.94
N ASP A 389 -16.91 -13.68 2.34
CA ASP A 389 -16.46 -15.05 2.61
C ASP A 389 -15.02 -15.34 2.17
N PHE A 390 -14.36 -14.41 1.46
CA PHE A 390 -12.94 -14.54 1.09
C PHE A 390 -11.95 -14.13 2.19
N LEU A 391 -12.41 -13.50 3.29
CA LEU A 391 -11.55 -12.87 4.31
C LEU A 391 -10.75 -13.88 5.16
#